data_AF-A0A7Z6Y0N5-F1
#
_entry.id   AF-A0A7Z6Y0N5-F1
#
_cell.length_a   1.000
_cell.length_b   1.000
_cell.length_c   1.000
_cell.angle_alpha   90.00
_cell.angle_beta   90.00
_cell.angle_gamma   90.00
#
_symmetry.space_group_name_H-M   'P 1'
#
loop_
_entity.id
_entity.type
_entity.pdbx_description
1 polymer ?
#
loop_
_entity_poly.entity_id
_entity_poly.type
_entity_poly.pdbx_seq_one_letter_code
_entity_poly.pdbx_strand_id
1 'polypeptide(L)'
;MTCSSAPDQTRIDDLYAQHSGWLRQWLTRRFGNSFNTADVADLTHDTFLRLLLKPRVFRLPGEARSFLCTVARGLCIDQWRRGQIEQAWLTELANRPENLHPSPEYVAILLETLHEIDAMLRDLPHKARTAFLLAQLSGNTYREIAEQIGTSERMVKKYMAQVMYQCMVRELSARADEC
;
A
#
# COMPACT_ATOMS: atom_id res chain seq x y z
N MET A 1 13.10 29.84 60.44
CA MET A 1 12.71 28.64 61.21
C MET A 1 12.42 27.51 60.23
N THR A 2 13.35 26.53 60.22
CA THR A 2 13.30 25.12 59.75
C THR A 2 12.57 24.73 58.45
N CYS A 3 13.41 24.52 57.41
CA CYS A 3 13.59 23.32 56.57
C CYS A 3 12.53 22.18 56.64
N SER A 4 12.12 21.70 55.46
CA SER A 4 11.78 20.30 55.21
C SER A 4 12.26 19.90 53.81
N SER A 5 13.57 19.67 53.68
CA SER A 5 14.18 18.98 52.55
C SER A 5 13.85 17.49 52.63
N ALA A 6 13.05 16.98 51.70
CA ALA A 6 12.96 15.53 51.48
C ALA A 6 14.28 15.04 50.84
N PRO A 7 14.98 14.08 51.43
CA PRO A 7 16.09 13.39 50.75
C PRO A 7 15.50 12.40 49.73
N ASP A 8 16.26 12.05 48.69
CA ASP A 8 15.99 10.97 47.71
C ASP A 8 15.08 11.22 46.48
N GLN A 9 15.00 12.44 45.97
CA GLN A 9 14.68 12.64 44.54
C GLN A 9 15.85 13.31 43.84
N THR A 10 16.68 12.51 43.16
CA THR A 10 17.67 13.04 42.22
C THR A 10 16.90 13.88 41.20
N ARG A 11 17.14 15.20 41.19
CA ARG A 11 16.44 16.10 40.27
C ARG A 11 16.83 15.69 38.85
N ILE A 12 15.85 15.66 37.96
CA ILE A 12 16.07 15.26 36.56
C ILE A 12 17.10 16.18 35.89
N ASP A 13 17.14 17.45 36.29
CA ASP A 13 18.14 18.43 35.87
C ASP A 13 19.58 17.93 36.13
N ASP A 14 19.82 17.38 37.32
CA ASP A 14 21.13 16.83 37.71
C ASP A 14 21.47 15.57 36.91
N LEU A 15 20.49 14.68 36.73
CA LEU A 15 20.66 13.47 35.90
C LEU A 15 20.95 13.84 34.44
N TYR A 16 20.30 14.88 33.92
CA TYR A 16 20.50 15.36 32.57
C TYR A 16 21.91 15.94 32.40
N ALA A 17 22.32 16.85 33.28
CA ALA A 17 23.67 17.43 33.26
C ALA A 17 24.77 16.36 33.38
N GLN A 18 24.57 15.35 34.22
CA GLN A 18 25.58 14.30 34.47
C GLN A 18 25.66 13.23 33.38
N HIS A 19 24.58 12.97 32.63
CA HIS A 19 24.50 11.80 31.75
C HIS A 19 24.23 12.09 30.28
N SER A 20 23.74 13.29 29.92
CA SER A 20 23.42 13.63 28.51
C SER A 20 24.64 13.56 27.58
N GLY A 21 25.79 14.13 27.98
CA GLY A 21 27.02 14.09 27.19
C GLY A 21 27.56 12.66 26.99
N TRP A 22 27.53 11.86 28.05
CA TRP A 22 27.91 10.45 27.99
C TRP A 22 26.95 9.64 27.09
N LEU A 23 25.64 9.87 27.20
CA LEU A 23 24.64 9.16 26.39
C LEU A 23 24.77 9.50 24.91
N ARG A 24 24.99 10.78 24.57
CA ARG A 24 25.29 11.21 23.19
C ARG A 24 26.51 10.48 22.65
N GLN A 25 27.61 10.44 23.40
CA GLN A 25 28.82 9.75 22.96
C GLN A 25 28.61 8.23 22.84
N TRP A 26 27.81 7.64 23.72
CA TRP A 26 27.45 6.23 23.65
C TRP A 26 26.61 5.93 22.39
N LEU A 27 25.62 6.76 22.08
CA LEU A 27 24.80 6.67 20.87
C LEU A 27 25.66 6.80 19.61
N THR A 28 26.50 7.83 19.54
CA THR A 28 27.41 8.04 18.39
C THR A 28 28.38 6.88 18.21
N ARG A 29 28.95 6.33 19.27
CA ARG A 29 29.88 5.19 19.16
C ARG A 29 29.18 3.91 18.72
N ARG A 30 27.95 3.69 19.17
CA ARG A 30 27.22 2.44 18.90
C ARG A 30 26.50 2.44 17.56
N PHE A 31 26.13 3.62 17.05
CA PHE A 31 25.29 3.78 15.86
C PHE A 31 25.82 4.82 14.86
N GLY A 32 27.09 5.21 14.96
CA GLY A 32 27.65 6.39 14.27
C GLY A 32 27.59 6.41 12.75
N ASN A 33 27.29 5.29 12.10
CA ASN A 33 27.08 5.23 10.64
C ASN A 33 25.60 5.35 10.25
N SER A 34 24.68 5.22 11.21
CA SER A 34 23.23 5.17 10.97
C SER A 34 22.51 6.43 11.44
N PHE A 35 23.09 7.20 12.35
CA PHE A 35 22.49 8.42 12.89
C PHE A 35 23.43 9.61 12.70
N ASN A 36 22.87 10.72 12.22
CA ASN A 36 23.57 11.99 12.17
C ASN A 36 23.54 12.68 13.55
N THR A 37 24.19 13.84 13.66
CA THR A 37 24.27 14.60 14.92
C THR A 37 22.90 15.04 15.45
N ALA A 38 21.95 15.37 14.57
CA ALA A 38 20.60 15.76 14.96
C ALA A 38 19.82 14.55 15.51
N ASP A 39 19.87 13.41 14.83
CA ASP A 39 19.24 12.17 15.29
C ASP A 39 19.72 11.76 16.69
N VAL A 40 21.03 11.89 16.94
CA VAL A 40 21.60 11.60 18.27
C VAL A 40 21.10 12.60 19.33
N ALA A 41 20.94 13.87 18.97
CA ALA A 41 20.40 14.88 19.88
C ALA A 41 18.94 14.59 20.23
N ASP A 42 18.12 14.21 19.25
CA ASP A 42 16.72 13.86 19.42
C ASP A 42 16.54 12.59 20.24
N LEU A 43 17.28 11.52 19.92
CA LEU A 43 17.26 10.27 20.69
C LEU A 43 17.69 10.49 22.15
N THR A 44 18.66 11.38 22.38
CA THR A 44 19.05 11.78 23.74
C THR A 44 17.88 12.49 24.42
N HIS A 45 17.27 13.47 23.75
CA HIS A 45 16.14 14.22 24.28
C HIS A 45 14.96 13.30 24.63
N ASP A 46 14.53 12.45 23.71
CA ASP A 46 13.44 11.48 23.89
C ASP A 46 13.70 10.51 25.04
N THR A 47 14.96 10.09 25.21
CA THR A 47 15.35 9.23 26.34
C THR A 47 15.09 9.93 27.68
N PHE A 48 15.47 11.19 27.79
CA PHE A 48 15.22 11.98 29.01
C PHE A 48 13.76 12.40 29.17
N LEU A 49 13.03 12.67 28.07
CA LEU A 49 11.59 12.89 28.11
C LEU A 49 10.85 11.67 28.68
N ARG A 50 11.24 10.46 28.29
CA ARG A 50 10.65 9.23 28.86
C ARG A 50 10.92 9.11 30.37
N LEU A 51 12.10 9.54 30.84
CA LEU A 51 12.40 9.60 32.26
C LEU A 51 11.61 10.70 32.98
N LEU A 52 11.34 11.83 32.32
CA LEU A 52 10.52 12.91 32.84
C LEU A 52 9.05 12.50 32.99
N LEU A 53 8.50 11.80 32.00
CA LEU A 53 7.12 11.30 32.03
C LEU A 53 6.94 10.14 33.02
N LYS A 54 8.00 9.37 33.28
CA LYS A 54 8.00 8.27 34.25
C LYS A 54 9.24 8.35 35.14
N PRO A 55 9.22 9.24 36.16
CA PRO A 55 10.35 9.42 37.06
C PRO A 55 10.74 8.12 37.76
N ARG A 56 12.04 7.93 37.95
CA ARG A 56 12.60 6.75 38.59
C ARG A 56 13.75 7.15 39.50
N VAL A 57 13.83 6.50 40.66
CA VAL A 57 14.94 6.67 41.61
C VAL A 57 16.01 5.63 41.28
N PHE A 58 17.25 6.09 41.15
CA PHE A 58 18.42 5.24 40.92
C PHE A 58 19.24 5.19 42.20
N ARG A 59 19.40 4.00 42.78
CA ARG A 59 20.07 3.83 44.08
C ARG A 59 21.48 3.27 43.94
N LEU A 60 21.74 2.53 42.86
CA LEU A 60 23.02 1.88 42.63
C LEU A 60 23.88 2.65 41.61
N PRO A 61 25.21 2.68 41.81
CA PRO A 61 26.13 3.21 40.81
C PRO A 61 25.93 2.53 39.45
N GLY A 62 25.74 3.31 38.39
CA GLY A 62 25.56 2.81 37.03
C GLY A 62 24.13 2.40 36.65
N GLU A 63 23.18 2.36 37.59
CA GLU A 63 21.77 2.02 37.31
C GLU A 63 21.13 3.01 36.33
N ALA A 64 21.37 4.31 36.53
CA ALA A 64 20.90 5.37 35.65
C ALA A 64 21.42 5.17 34.21
N ARG A 65 22.72 4.92 34.06
CA ARG A 65 23.35 4.68 32.74
C ARG A 65 22.79 3.43 32.05
N SER A 66 22.61 2.34 32.80
CA SER A 66 22.02 1.10 32.27
C SER A 66 20.59 1.31 31.78
N PHE A 67 19.79 2.03 32.57
CA PHE A 67 18.43 2.39 32.21
C PHE A 67 18.37 3.27 30.95
N LEU A 68 19.15 4.35 30.91
CA LEU A 68 19.23 5.25 29.76
C LEU A 68 19.64 4.51 28.47
N CYS A 69 20.63 3.62 28.55
CA CYS A 69 21.02 2.77 27.43
C CYS A 69 19.91 1.81 26.98
N THR A 70 19.05 1.36 27.89
CA THR A 70 17.95 0.45 27.57
C THR A 70 16.84 1.19 26.83
N VAL A 71 16.47 2.37 27.34
CA VAL A 71 15.47 3.25 26.72
C VAL A 71 15.94 3.72 25.34
N ALA A 72 17.17 4.21 25.26
CA ALA A 72 17.76 4.68 24.00
C ALA A 72 17.83 3.57 22.95
N ARG A 73 18.20 2.33 23.33
CA ARG A 73 18.16 1.18 22.40
C ARG A 73 16.77 0.91 21.85
N GLY A 74 15.75 0.93 22.71
CA GLY A 74 14.37 0.75 22.27
C GLY A 74 13.95 1.82 21.26
N LEU A 75 14.28 3.08 21.54
CA LEU A 75 14.02 4.20 20.64
C LEU A 75 14.72 4.04 19.28
N CYS A 76 15.99 3.65 19.25
CA CYS A 76 16.71 3.38 18.00
C CYS A 76 16.08 2.26 17.19
N ILE A 77 15.68 1.15 17.84
CA ILE A 77 15.02 0.02 17.17
C ILE A 77 13.67 0.46 16.58
N ASP A 78 12.89 1.24 17.32
CA ASP A 78 11.61 1.73 16.87
C ASP A 78 11.74 2.73 15.70
N GLN A 79 12.77 3.57 15.70
CA GLN A 79 13.07 4.45 14.57
C GLN A 79 13.50 3.66 13.33
N TRP A 80 14.40 2.68 13.48
CA TRP A 80 14.82 1.82 12.38
C TRP A 80 13.64 1.01 11.81
N ARG A 81 12.79 0.43 12.66
CA ARG A 81 11.59 -0.31 12.22
C ARG A 81 10.64 0.59 11.42
N ARG A 82 10.43 1.84 11.86
CA ARG A 82 9.62 2.82 11.13
C ARG A 82 10.22 3.14 9.76
N GLY A 83 11.53 3.39 9.70
CA GLY A 83 12.23 3.65 8.44
C GLY A 83 12.15 2.48 7.45
N GLN A 84 12.23 1.23 7.92
CA GLN A 84 12.09 0.06 7.05
C GLN A 84 10.69 -0.02 6.40
N ILE A 85 9.64 0.31 7.15
CA ILE A 85 8.26 0.32 6.64
C ILE A 85 8.10 1.42 5.58
N GLU A 86 8.60 2.61 5.88
CA GLU A 86 8.56 3.74 4.95
C GLU A 86 9.33 3.44 3.65
N GLN A 87 10.52 2.85 3.75
CA GLN A 87 11.31 2.45 2.57
C GLN A 87 10.61 1.37 1.75
N ALA A 88 10.02 0.36 2.41
CA ALA A 88 9.26 -0.67 1.71
C ALA A 88 8.06 -0.06 0.96
N TRP A 89 7.35 0.87 1.60
CA TRP A 89 6.25 1.60 0.98
C TRP A 89 6.70 2.46 -0.21
N LEU A 90 7.78 3.23 -0.07
CA LEU A 90 8.33 4.05 -1.16
C LEU A 90 8.82 3.20 -2.33
N THR A 91 9.40 2.03 -2.03
CA THR A 91 9.83 1.07 -3.05
C THR A 91 8.62 0.56 -3.84
N GLU A 92 7.55 0.18 -3.15
CA GLU A 92 6.32 -0.27 -3.80
C GLU A 92 5.68 0.84 -4.64
N LEU A 93 5.64 2.07 -4.11
CA LEU A 93 5.09 3.22 -4.82
C LEU A 93 5.89 3.55 -6.08
N ALA A 94 7.22 3.45 -6.03
CA ALA A 94 8.09 3.67 -7.17
C ALA A 94 7.96 2.59 -8.26
N ASN A 95 7.63 1.35 -7.86
CA ASN A 95 7.39 0.24 -8.77
C ASN A 95 5.99 0.23 -9.37
N ARG A 96 5.08 1.07 -8.83
CA ARG A 96 3.72 1.17 -9.36
C ARG A 96 3.79 1.84 -10.74
N PRO A 97 3.22 1.23 -11.79
CA PRO A 97 3.13 1.91 -13.07
C PRO A 97 2.39 3.23 -12.85
N GLU A 98 2.89 4.28 -13.49
CA GLU A 98 2.22 5.58 -13.48
C GLU A 98 0.75 5.36 -13.83
N ASN A 99 -0.16 5.85 -12.99
CA ASN A 99 -1.59 5.75 -13.27
C ASN A 99 -1.87 6.69 -14.46
N LEU A 100 -1.60 6.19 -15.67
CA LEU A 100 -2.02 6.78 -16.92
C LEU A 100 -3.54 6.67 -16.93
N HIS A 101 -4.18 7.66 -16.33
CA HIS A 101 -5.61 7.79 -16.44
C HIS A 101 -5.90 8.03 -17.92
N PRO A 102 -6.74 7.23 -18.57
CA PRO A 102 -7.13 7.51 -19.95
C PRO A 102 -7.71 8.91 -20.03
N SER A 103 -7.46 9.60 -21.15
CA SER A 103 -8.03 10.92 -21.37
C SER A 103 -9.57 10.83 -21.37
N PRO A 104 -10.28 11.89 -20.98
CA PRO A 104 -11.74 11.91 -21.01
C PRO A 104 -12.30 11.53 -22.38
N GLU A 105 -11.63 11.94 -23.45
CA GLU A 105 -11.99 11.63 -24.84
C GLU A 105 -11.83 10.13 -25.12
N TYR A 106 -10.72 9.52 -24.68
CA TYR A 106 -10.55 8.07 -24.81
C TYR A 106 -11.60 7.29 -24.03
N VAL A 107 -11.95 7.74 -22.82
CA VAL A 107 -13.03 7.14 -22.02
C VAL A 107 -14.37 7.27 -22.74
N ALA A 108 -14.66 8.42 -23.33
CA ALA A 108 -15.89 8.63 -24.09
C ALA A 108 -15.99 7.68 -25.29
N ILE A 109 -14.92 7.58 -26.10
CA ILE A 109 -14.83 6.64 -27.22
C ILE A 109 -15.06 5.20 -26.75
N LEU A 110 -14.38 4.79 -25.67
CA LEU A 110 -14.53 3.44 -25.12
C LEU A 110 -15.98 3.14 -24.71
N LEU A 111 -16.63 4.09 -24.03
CA LEU A 111 -18.03 3.94 -23.61
C LEU A 111 -18.99 3.90 -24.81
N GLU A 112 -18.76 4.72 -25.83
CA GLU A 112 -19.52 4.70 -27.07
C GLU A 112 -19.39 3.35 -27.77
N THR A 113 -18.16 2.85 -27.96
CA THR A 113 -17.91 1.52 -28.54
C THR A 113 -18.59 0.40 -27.75
N LEU A 114 -18.59 0.48 -26.41
CA LEU A 114 -19.30 -0.51 -25.58
C LEU A 114 -20.83 -0.47 -25.78
N HIS A 115 -21.41 0.71 -25.91
CA HIS A 115 -22.84 0.85 -26.21
C HIS A 115 -23.20 0.30 -27.59
N GLU A 116 -22.35 0.50 -28.59
CA GLU A 116 -22.53 -0.06 -29.94
C GLU A 116 -22.52 -1.59 -29.93
N ILE A 117 -21.55 -2.19 -29.22
CA ILE A 117 -21.46 -3.64 -29.04
C ILE A 117 -22.72 -4.17 -28.34
N ASP A 118 -23.16 -3.54 -27.26
CA ASP A 118 -24.37 -3.95 -26.55
C ASP A 118 -25.62 -3.88 -27.45
N ALA A 119 -25.77 -2.78 -28.20
CA ALA A 119 -26.87 -2.63 -29.15
C ALA A 119 -26.87 -3.73 -30.22
N MET A 120 -25.70 -4.04 -30.79
CA MET A 120 -25.56 -5.14 -31.76
C MET A 120 -25.91 -6.50 -31.15
N LEU A 121 -25.48 -6.76 -29.91
CA LEU A 121 -25.76 -8.02 -29.24
C LEU A 121 -27.25 -8.17 -28.87
N ARG A 122 -27.98 -7.07 -28.68
CA ARG A 122 -29.44 -7.11 -28.42
C ARG A 122 -30.26 -7.64 -29.60
N ASP A 123 -29.78 -7.47 -30.83
CA ASP A 123 -30.47 -7.96 -32.04
C ASP A 123 -30.35 -9.49 -32.22
N LEU A 124 -29.50 -10.15 -31.42
CA LEU A 124 -29.29 -11.59 -31.48
C LEU A 124 -30.34 -12.38 -30.69
N PRO A 125 -30.69 -13.60 -31.14
CA PRO A 125 -31.45 -14.53 -30.31
C PRO A 125 -30.74 -14.79 -28.97
N HIS A 126 -31.51 -14.84 -27.89
CA HIS A 126 -30.98 -14.97 -26.52
C HIS A 126 -29.90 -16.06 -26.38
N LYS A 127 -30.14 -17.27 -26.89
CA LYS A 127 -29.17 -18.38 -26.81
C LYS A 127 -27.87 -18.11 -27.58
N ALA A 128 -27.92 -17.38 -28.69
CA ALA A 128 -26.74 -17.03 -29.46
C ALA A 128 -25.89 -15.97 -28.73
N ARG A 129 -26.55 -14.94 -28.17
CA ARG A 129 -25.90 -13.94 -27.31
C ARG A 129 -25.23 -14.58 -26.10
N THR A 130 -25.95 -15.45 -25.38
CA THR A 130 -25.40 -16.15 -24.20
C THR A 130 -24.19 -17.02 -24.57
N ALA A 131 -24.28 -17.78 -25.67
CA ALA A 131 -23.16 -18.60 -26.14
C ALA A 131 -21.91 -17.76 -26.45
N PHE A 132 -22.09 -16.62 -27.13
CA PHE A 132 -21.00 -15.71 -27.46
C PHE A 132 -20.33 -15.12 -26.22
N LEU A 133 -21.11 -14.63 -25.26
CA LEU A 133 -20.59 -14.05 -24.02
C LEU A 133 -19.81 -15.09 -23.19
N LEU A 134 -20.30 -16.32 -23.08
CA LEU A 134 -19.59 -17.40 -22.37
C LEU A 134 -18.27 -17.76 -23.06
N ALA A 135 -18.22 -17.74 -24.38
CA ALA A 135 -16.99 -17.99 -25.12
C ALA A 135 -15.95 -16.87 -24.93
N GLN A 136 -16.38 -15.60 -24.95
CA GLN A 136 -15.46 -14.45 -24.93
C GLN A 136 -15.05 -14.01 -23.51
N LEU A 137 -15.98 -14.04 -22.55
CA LEU A 137 -15.74 -13.49 -21.21
C LEU A 137 -15.30 -14.56 -20.20
N SER A 138 -15.77 -15.78 -20.38
CA SER A 138 -15.55 -16.86 -19.41
C SER A 138 -14.52 -17.90 -19.88
N GLY A 139 -14.08 -17.83 -21.15
CA GLY A 139 -13.10 -18.75 -21.72
C GLY A 139 -13.61 -20.19 -21.87
N ASN A 140 -14.94 -20.40 -21.78
CA ASN A 140 -15.54 -21.73 -21.85
C ASN A 140 -15.35 -22.35 -23.24
N THR A 141 -15.11 -23.67 -23.27
CA THR A 141 -15.12 -24.44 -24.51
C THR A 141 -16.53 -24.55 -25.07
N TYR A 142 -16.67 -24.76 -26.39
CA TYR A 142 -17.99 -24.92 -27.02
C TYR A 142 -18.81 -26.08 -26.46
N ARG A 143 -18.15 -27.13 -25.93
CA ARG A 143 -18.79 -28.25 -25.26
C ARG A 143 -19.43 -27.81 -23.93
N GLU A 144 -18.68 -27.09 -23.09
CA GLU A 144 -19.17 -26.59 -21.81
C GLU A 144 -20.31 -25.59 -22.00
N ILE A 145 -20.20 -24.73 -23.01
CA ILE A 145 -21.27 -23.80 -23.39
C ILE A 145 -22.53 -24.57 -23.79
N ALA A 146 -22.38 -25.62 -24.60
CA ALA A 146 -23.50 -26.44 -25.06
C ALA A 146 -24.24 -27.10 -23.90
N GLU A 147 -23.50 -27.66 -22.94
CA GLU A 147 -24.04 -28.23 -21.71
C GLU A 147 -24.77 -27.16 -20.87
N GLN A 148 -24.16 -25.98 -20.69
CA GLN A 148 -24.70 -24.91 -19.86
C GLN A 148 -26.00 -24.30 -20.41
N ILE A 149 -26.13 -24.13 -21.73
CA ILE A 149 -27.32 -23.52 -22.35
C ILE A 149 -28.33 -24.54 -22.91
N GLY A 150 -28.10 -25.83 -22.65
CA GLY A 150 -28.98 -26.92 -23.05
C GLY A 150 -29.10 -27.06 -24.57
N THR A 151 -27.97 -27.17 -25.26
CA THR A 151 -27.91 -27.35 -26.73
C THR A 151 -26.76 -28.28 -27.14
N SER A 152 -26.55 -28.49 -28.44
CA SER A 152 -25.39 -29.26 -28.94
C SER A 152 -24.21 -28.35 -29.30
N GLU A 153 -22.99 -28.87 -29.22
CA GLU A 153 -21.78 -28.14 -29.65
C GLU A 153 -21.89 -27.65 -31.11
N ARG A 154 -22.53 -28.43 -31.98
CA ARG A 154 -22.83 -28.03 -33.36
C ARG A 154 -23.69 -26.76 -33.41
N MET A 155 -24.67 -26.65 -32.52
CA MET A 155 -25.52 -25.45 -32.44
C MET A 155 -24.75 -24.26 -31.87
N VAL A 156 -23.85 -24.47 -30.90
CA VAL A 156 -22.96 -23.41 -30.40
C VAL A 156 -22.09 -22.86 -31.53
N LYS A 157 -21.48 -23.72 -32.36
CA LYS A 157 -20.73 -23.28 -33.56
C LYS A 157 -21.60 -22.48 -34.52
N LYS A 158 -22.86 -22.88 -34.73
CA LYS A 158 -23.82 -22.14 -35.55
C LYS A 158 -24.14 -20.77 -34.95
N TYR A 159 -24.33 -20.68 -33.63
CA TYR A 159 -24.55 -19.41 -32.94
C TYR A 159 -23.34 -18.48 -33.10
N MET A 160 -22.12 -18.99 -32.92
CA MET A 160 -20.90 -18.19 -33.12
C MET A 160 -20.81 -17.65 -34.55
N ALA A 161 -21.07 -18.48 -35.56
CA ALA A 161 -21.10 -18.04 -36.96
C ALA A 161 -22.17 -16.95 -37.21
N GLN A 162 -23.35 -17.10 -36.60
CA GLN A 162 -24.42 -16.10 -36.69
C GLN A 162 -24.03 -14.77 -36.05
N VAL A 163 -23.37 -14.79 -34.88
CA VAL A 163 -22.87 -13.56 -34.24
C VAL A 163 -21.84 -12.88 -35.12
N MET A 164 -20.83 -13.61 -35.60
CA MET A 164 -19.79 -13.04 -36.47
C MET A 164 -20.37 -12.44 -37.76
N TYR A 165 -21.37 -13.08 -38.35
CA TYR A 165 -22.06 -12.54 -39.52
C TYR A 165 -22.78 -11.22 -39.21
N GLN A 166 -23.46 -11.12 -38.07
CA GLN A 166 -24.13 -9.89 -37.67
C GLN A 166 -23.13 -8.75 -37.40
N CYS A 167 -21.98 -9.04 -36.79
CA CYS A 167 -20.90 -8.07 -36.63
C CYS A 167 -20.42 -7.54 -37.99
N MET A 168 -20.16 -8.45 -38.94
CA MET A 168 -19.70 -8.08 -40.29
C MET A 168 -20.73 -7.23 -41.04
N VAL A 169 -22.02 -7.56 -40.96
CA VAL A 169 -23.09 -6.77 -41.62
C VAL A 169 -23.19 -5.37 -41.03
N ARG A 170 -23.03 -5.22 -39.70
CA ARG A 170 -23.00 -3.89 -39.07
C ARG A 170 -21.77 -3.07 -39.46
N GLU A 171 -20.58 -3.67 -39.51
CA GLU A 171 -19.38 -2.96 -39.97
C GLU A 171 -19.51 -2.45 -41.41
N LEU A 172 -20.13 -3.25 -42.30
CA LEU A 172 -20.34 -2.86 -43.69
C LEU A 172 -21.39 -1.75 -43.85
N SER A 173 -22.42 -1.70 -43.00
CA SER A 173 -23.41 -0.63 -43.01
C SER A 173 -22.85 0.68 -42.42
N ALA A 174 -22.12 0.61 -41.31
CA ALA A 174 -21.46 1.78 -40.73
C ALA A 174 -20.49 2.46 -41.72
N ARG A 175 -19.73 1.67 -42.50
CA ARG A 175 -18.82 2.19 -43.54
C ARG A 175 -19.53 2.76 -44.77
N ALA A 176 -20.78 2.39 -45.01
CA ALA A 176 -21.59 2.92 -46.10
C ALA A 176 -22.23 4.27 -45.74
N ASP A 177 -22.51 4.50 -44.46
CA ASP A 177 -23.09 5.75 -43.94
C ASP A 177 -22.07 6.90 -43.85
N GLU A 178 -20.77 6.59 -43.92
CA GLU A 178 -19.65 7.57 -43.94
C GLU A 178 -19.30 8.10 -45.35
N CYS A 179 -19.98 7.60 -46.40
CA CYS A 179 -19.69 7.89 -47.82
C CYS A 179 -20.80 8.72 -48.47
#